data_AF-A0A959PQX7-F1
#
_entry.id   AF-A0A959PQX7-F1
#
_cell.length_a   1.000
_cell.length_b   1.000
_cell.length_c   1.000
_cell.angle_alpha   90.00
_cell.angle_beta   90.00
_cell.angle_gamma   90.00
#
_symmetry.space_group_name_H-M   'P 1'
#
loop_
_entity.id
_entity.type
_entity.pdbx_description
1 polymer ?
#
loop_
_entity_poly.entity_id
_entity_poly.type
_entity_poly.pdbx_seq_one_letter_code
_entity_poly.pdbx_strand_id
1 'polypeptide(L)'
;NKANLQQVQATGAPLIPVEIIGEHGTFYPIYEPGKIVDLMDPDLPGNADSWVNYYRSDDVAAISYFYLIQPEHDLPSIQPENIRTIKTAIE
;
A
#
# COMPACT_ATOMS: atom_id res chain seq x y z
N ASN A 1 -4.69 2.97 12.99
CA ASN A 1 -6.15 3.17 13.15
C ASN A 1 -6.63 4.17 12.10
N LYS A 2 -7.95 4.35 11.94
CA LYS A 2 -8.61 5.17 10.90
C LYS A 2 -8.02 6.59 10.83
N ALA A 3 -7.74 7.21 11.97
CA ALA A 3 -7.13 8.54 12.04
C ALA A 3 -5.76 8.65 11.37
N ASN A 4 -4.88 7.66 11.55
CA ASN A 4 -3.57 7.67 10.88
C ASN A 4 -3.73 7.50 9.36
N LEU A 5 -4.66 6.64 8.93
CA LEU A 5 -4.85 6.39 7.51
C LEU A 5 -5.50 7.59 6.79
N GLN A 6 -6.37 8.32 7.47
CA GLN A 6 -6.90 9.62 7.04
C GLN A 6 -5.75 10.61 6.74
N GLN A 7 -4.75 10.71 7.63
CA GLN A 7 -3.58 11.57 7.39
C GLN A 7 -2.77 11.11 6.18
N VAL A 8 -2.55 9.80 6.01
CA VAL A 8 -1.83 9.25 4.86
C VAL A 8 -2.62 9.48 3.55
N GLN A 9 -3.94 9.36 3.56
CA GLN A 9 -4.76 9.65 2.39
C GLN A 9 -4.71 11.14 2.02
N ALA A 10 -4.66 12.02 3.02
CA ALA A 10 -4.55 13.47 2.82
C ALA A 10 -3.23 13.90 2.17
N THR A 11 -2.17 13.08 2.22
CA THR A 11 -0.92 13.36 1.48
C THR A 11 -1.01 13.01 -0.01
N GLY A 12 -2.10 12.39 -0.46
CA GLY A 12 -2.25 11.88 -1.82
C GLY A 12 -1.54 10.54 -2.06
N ALA A 13 -1.17 9.82 -1.00
CA ALA A 13 -0.55 8.50 -1.13
C ALA A 13 -1.50 7.51 -1.87
N PRO A 14 -0.97 6.68 -2.79
CA PRO A 14 -1.77 5.72 -3.54
C PRO A 14 -2.20 4.54 -2.65
N LEU A 15 -3.29 4.74 -1.91
CA LEU A 15 -3.92 3.74 -1.06
C LEU A 15 -5.40 3.57 -1.41
N ILE A 16 -5.89 2.34 -1.28
CA ILE A 16 -7.28 1.97 -1.56
C ILE A 16 -7.86 1.33 -0.30
N PRO A 17 -8.73 2.04 0.45
CA PRO A 17 -9.41 1.45 1.61
C PRO A 17 -10.35 0.33 1.17
N VAL A 18 -10.38 -0.76 1.94
CA VAL A 18 -11.15 -1.97 1.61
C VAL A 18 -12.29 -2.20 2.58
N GLU A 19 -12.00 -2.14 3.87
CA GLU A 19 -12.99 -2.36 4.93
C GLU A 19 -12.63 -1.59 6.21
N ILE A 20 -13.64 -1.30 7.01
CA ILE A 20 -13.49 -0.76 8.36
C ILE A 20 -13.91 -1.84 9.35
N ILE A 21 -13.05 -2.13 10.32
CA ILE A 21 -13.37 -2.94 11.49
C ILE A 21 -13.74 -1.99 12.60
N GLY A 22 -15.04 -1.88 12.87
CA GLY A 22 -15.59 -1.05 13.93
C GLY A 22 -15.59 -1.74 15.29
N GLU A 23 -16.32 -1.16 16.23
CA GLU A 23 -16.44 -1.69 17.58
C GLU A 23 -16.95 -3.14 17.58
N HIS A 24 -16.44 -3.92 18.53
CA HIS A 24 -16.73 -5.34 18.68
C HIS A 24 -16.43 -6.21 17.45
N GLY A 25 -15.56 -5.74 16.54
CA GLY A 25 -15.18 -6.49 15.34
C GLY A 25 -16.21 -6.41 14.21
N THR A 26 -17.14 -5.44 14.25
CA THR A 26 -18.13 -5.25 13.19
C THR A 26 -17.44 -4.92 11.87
N PHE A 27 -17.77 -5.66 10.82
CA PHE A 27 -17.15 -5.55 9.52
C PHE A 27 -17.97 -4.65 8.59
N TYR A 28 -17.37 -3.58 8.07
CA TYR A 28 -17.99 -2.68 7.11
C TYR A 28 -17.21 -2.70 5.78
N PRO A 29 -17.71 -3.38 4.73
CA PRO A 29 -17.09 -3.34 3.42
C PRO A 29 -17.27 -1.95 2.80
N ILE A 30 -16.18 -1.34 2.33
CA ILE A 30 -16.20 -0.01 1.69
C ILE A 30 -15.55 -0.03 0.30
N TYR A 31 -14.97 -1.16 -0.13
CA TYR A 31 -14.38 -1.29 -1.45
C TYR A 31 -15.43 -1.32 -2.57
N GLU A 32 -15.23 -0.47 -3.58
CA GLU A 32 -15.97 -0.52 -4.85
C GLU A 32 -14.98 -0.38 -6.02
N PRO A 33 -15.01 -1.27 -7.04
CA PRO A 33 -14.13 -1.15 -8.20
C PRO A 33 -14.22 0.21 -8.87
N GLY A 34 -13.06 0.86 -9.07
CA GLY A 34 -12.98 2.18 -9.73
C GLY A 34 -13.27 3.38 -8.82
N LYS A 35 -13.55 3.16 -7.53
CA LYS A 35 -13.79 4.23 -6.55
C LYS A 35 -12.87 4.07 -5.35
N ILE A 36 -12.19 5.16 -5.00
CA ILE A 36 -11.42 5.25 -3.76
C ILE A 36 -12.30 5.97 -2.75
N VAL A 37 -12.60 5.30 -1.63
CA VAL A 37 -13.40 5.88 -0.55
C VAL A 37 -12.59 6.94 0.19
N ASP A 38 -13.19 8.13 0.36
CA ASP A 38 -12.64 9.21 1.18
C ASP A 38 -12.87 8.89 2.66
N LEU A 39 -11.80 8.62 3.41
CA LEU A 39 -11.89 8.29 4.83
C LEU A 39 -12.29 9.49 5.69
N MET A 40 -12.30 10.72 5.16
CA MET A 40 -12.79 11.92 5.84
C MET A 40 -14.31 12.08 5.76
N ASP A 41 -15.01 11.24 4.98
CA ASP A 41 -16.47 11.26 4.88
C ASP A 41 -17.11 11.00 6.26
N PRO A 42 -17.88 11.95 6.81
CA PRO A 42 -18.51 11.82 8.12
C PRO A 42 -19.56 10.71 8.18
N ASP A 43 -20.08 10.26 7.04
CA ASP A 43 -21.08 9.19 6.97
C ASP A 43 -20.45 7.78 7.04
N LEU A 44 -19.11 7.68 7.00
CA LEU A 44 -18.42 6.41 7.13
C LEU A 44 -18.47 5.85 8.55
N PRO A 45 -18.78 4.55 8.71
CA PRO A 45 -18.81 3.90 10.02
C PRO A 45 -17.43 3.88 10.69
N GLY A 46 -17.44 3.58 11.99
CA GLY A 46 -16.24 3.49 12.81
C GLY A 46 -15.71 4.84 13.31
N ASN A 47 -15.14 4.81 14.51
CA ASN A 47 -14.50 5.95 15.16
C ASN A 47 -13.02 6.08 14.72
N ALA A 48 -12.32 7.09 15.25
CA ALA A 48 -10.91 7.36 14.97
C ALA A 48 -9.98 6.15 15.23
N ASP A 49 -10.36 5.28 16.17
CA ASP A 49 -9.59 4.11 16.59
C ASP A 49 -9.91 2.84 15.80
N SER A 50 -10.94 2.87 14.94
CA SER A 50 -11.31 1.74 14.10
C SER A 50 -10.15 1.31 13.20
N TRP A 51 -10.05 0.00 12.93
CA TRP A 51 -9.02 -0.52 12.02
C TRP A 51 -9.52 -0.43 10.58
N VAL A 52 -8.64 -0.08 9.65
CA VAL A 52 -8.98 -0.02 8.23
C VAL A 52 -7.99 -0.88 7.47
N ASN A 53 -8.47 -1.90 6.76
CA ASN A 53 -7.61 -2.62 5.81
C ASN A 53 -7.63 -1.88 4.49
N TYR A 54 -6.47 -1.85 3.83
CA TYR A 54 -6.27 -1.10 2.59
C TYR A 54 -5.21 -1.78 1.74
N TYR A 55 -5.35 -1.64 0.42
CA TYR A 55 -4.25 -1.90 -0.50
C TYR A 55 -3.38 -0.65 -0.61
N ARG A 56 -2.08 -0.83 -0.77
CA ARG A 56 -1.11 0.25 -1.00
C ARG A 56 -0.20 -0.11 -2.15
N SER A 57 0.26 0.89 -2.87
CA SER A 57 1.33 0.75 -3.86
C SER A 57 2.63 1.29 -3.27
N ASP A 58 3.60 0.40 -3.08
CA ASP A 58 4.93 0.77 -2.59
C ASP A 58 5.98 0.59 -3.70
N ASP A 59 7.02 1.41 -3.68
CA ASP A 59 8.25 1.13 -4.41
C ASP A 59 9.11 0.16 -3.59
N VAL A 60 9.31 -1.06 -4.10
CA VAL A 60 9.98 -2.16 -3.37
C VAL A 60 11.10 -2.78 -4.20
N ALA A 61 12.18 -3.16 -3.53
CA ALA A 61 13.27 -3.95 -4.11
C ALA A 61 13.46 -5.24 -3.30
N ALA A 62 13.74 -6.34 -3.99
CA ALA A 62 13.99 -7.64 -3.39
C ALA A 62 15.28 -8.25 -3.96
N ILE A 63 16.03 -8.96 -3.11
CA ILE A 63 17.24 -9.69 -3.46
C ILE A 63 17.08 -11.14 -3.00
N SER A 64 17.49 -12.09 -3.83
CA SER A 64 17.48 -13.52 -3.50
C SER A 64 18.88 -14.09 -3.63
N TYR A 65 19.27 -14.92 -2.66
CA TYR A 65 20.53 -15.66 -2.66
C TYR A 65 20.23 -17.15 -2.76
N PHE A 66 20.89 -17.84 -3.68
CA PHE A 66 20.73 -19.28 -3.87
C PHE A 66 22.01 -19.90 -4.42
N TYR A 67 22.13 -21.21 -4.26
CA TYR A 67 23.24 -21.98 -4.80
C TYR A 67 22.89 -22.49 -6.20
N LEU A 68 23.88 -22.51 -7.08
CA LEU A 68 23.80 -23.10 -8.40
C LEU A 68 24.67 -24.35 -8.47
N ILE A 69 24.25 -25.33 -9.29
CA ILE A 69 25.04 -26.54 -9.55
C ILE A 69 26.27 -26.22 -10.42
N GLN A 70 26.20 -25.17 -11.25
CA GLN A 70 27.27 -24.72 -12.16
C GLN A 70 27.29 -23.18 -12.24
N PRO A 71 28.39 -22.54 -12.72
CA PRO A 71 28.54 -21.07 -12.67
C PRO A 71 27.69 -20.31 -13.70
N GLU A 72 26.97 -21.00 -14.58
CA GLU A 72 26.07 -20.41 -15.57
C GLU A 72 24.61 -20.48 -15.10
N HIS A 73 23.83 -19.47 -15.48
CA HIS A 73 22.41 -19.38 -15.15
C HIS A 73 21.61 -18.71 -16.27
N ASP A 74 20.29 -18.98 -16.31
CA ASP A 74 19.34 -18.31 -17.20
C ASP A 74 18.50 -17.26 -16.45
N LEU A 75 19.10 -16.61 -15.44
CA LEU A 75 18.42 -15.53 -14.71
C LEU A 75 18.25 -14.30 -15.63
N PRO A 76 17.13 -13.57 -15.48
CA PRO A 76 16.96 -12.30 -16.15
C PRO A 76 18.10 -11.33 -15.83
N SER A 77 18.44 -10.46 -16.78
CA SER A 77 19.33 -9.34 -16.52
C SER A 77 18.79 -8.45 -15.40
N ILE A 78 19.70 -7.85 -14.63
CA ILE A 78 19.32 -6.87 -13.62
C ILE A 78 18.56 -5.70 -14.25
N GLN A 79 17.57 -5.17 -13.54
CA GLN A 79 16.84 -3.98 -13.96
C GLN A 79 17.80 -2.79 -14.18
N PRO A 80 17.55 -1.94 -15.19
CA PRO A 80 18.29 -0.71 -15.44
C PRO A 80 18.46 0.18 -14.19
N GLU A 81 19.58 0.90 -14.13
CA GLU A 81 19.93 1.75 -12.99
C GLU A 81 18.86 2.81 -12.67
N ASN A 82 18.28 3.42 -13.70
CA ASN A 82 17.26 4.47 -13.56
C ASN A 82 15.93 3.97 -12.98
N ILE A 83 15.69 2.65 -12.92
CA ILE A 83 14.50 2.05 -12.30
C ILE A 83 14.76 1.72 -10.83
N ARG A 84 16.00 1.39 -10.48
CA ARG A 84 16.41 0.97 -9.12
C ARG A 84 17.04 2.10 -8.28
N THR A 85 16.88 3.35 -8.73
CA THR A 85 17.32 4.54 -8.02
C THR A 85 16.11 5.40 -7.68
N ILE A 86 16.09 5.95 -6.46
CA ILE A 86 15.06 6.91 -6.06
C ILE A 86 15.25 8.15 -6.94
N LYS A 87 14.15 8.63 -7.55
CA LYS A 87 14.14 9.99 -8.10
C LYS A 87 14.25 10.96 -6.94
N THR A 88 15.44 11.47 -6.67
CA THR A 88 15.62 12.60 -5.77
C THR A 88 14.82 13.76 -6.36
N ALA A 89 13.79 14.22 -5.65
CA ALA A 89 13.22 15.52 -5.95
C ALA A 89 14.35 16.54 -5.77
N ILE A 90 14.80 17.15 -6.86
CA ILE A 90 15.60 18.37 -6.78
C ILE A 90 14.62 19.47 -6.39
N GLU A 91 15.03 20.25 -5.38
CA GLU A 91 14.33 21.34 -4.68
C GLU A 91 13.42 22.23 -5.52
#